data_AF-A0A146LSA7-F1
#
_entry.id   AF-A0A146LSA7-F1
#
_cell.length_a   1.000
_cell.length_b   1.000
_cell.length_c   1.000
_cell.angle_alpha   90.00
_cell.angle_beta   90.00
_cell.angle_gamma   90.00
#
_symmetry.space_group_name_H-M   'P 1'
#
loop_
_entity.id
_entity.type
_entity.pdbx_description
1 polymer ?
#
loop_
_entity_poly.entity_id
_entity_poly.type
_entity_poly.pdbx_seq_one_letter_code
_entity_poly.pdbx_strand_id
1 'polypeptide(L)'
;GNQRSVIRKNRTKPDRAEVPTPNILNAGEFRSFWVRWDNSTISCGCENNAQPFISWSDPERIPIRYVGVCTGWGASGSWIINQGAPLPGYAAPGGYPGAPQPQFGAPGFQNPGYAPPQPQQQFGNYGNPGGAHQWVNASGGSVPPNAFVGGNDSNGEPLYVIRANFQGALMPGKLAPSHGNGYVAWGGNENAVHQYEVLCNFNGRWVPCSPANIPPNAIVGGQSESGEPLYVGRAHHQGSITIGKVQRSHNCCYISYGGQEISHQQFEVLIP
;
A
#
# COMPACT_ATOMS: atom_id res chain seq x y z
N GLY A 1 8.16 24.61 5.24
CA GLY A 1 7.03 24.13 4.42
C GLY A 1 5.97 25.21 4.35
N ASN A 2 4.89 25.02 3.59
CA ASN A 2 3.75 25.96 3.56
C ASN A 2 4.06 27.38 3.00
N GLN A 3 4.82 27.44 1.89
CA GLN A 3 5.19 28.72 1.24
C GLN A 3 4.73 28.82 -0.23
N ARG A 4 4.41 27.70 -0.86
CA ARG A 4 4.05 27.61 -2.28
C ARG A 4 3.22 26.37 -2.57
N SER A 5 2.45 26.45 -3.64
CA SER A 5 1.68 25.36 -4.23
C SER A 5 2.26 25.04 -5.61
N VAL A 6 2.33 23.76 -5.97
CA VAL A 6 2.93 23.31 -7.24
C VAL A 6 2.06 22.26 -7.91
N ILE A 7 1.96 22.31 -9.25
CA ILE A 7 1.47 21.20 -10.07
C ILE A 7 2.68 20.56 -10.73
N ARG A 8 2.87 19.26 -10.51
CA ARG A 8 3.97 18.48 -11.06
C ARG A 8 3.43 17.27 -11.80
N LYS A 9 3.92 17.05 -13.02
CA LYS A 9 3.65 15.83 -13.81
C LYS A 9 4.85 14.89 -13.71
N ASN A 10 4.60 13.60 -13.50
CA ASN A 10 5.62 12.53 -13.52
C ASN A 10 6.84 12.75 -12.61
N ARG A 11 6.68 13.52 -11.53
CA ARG A 11 7.76 13.88 -10.58
C ARG A 11 8.99 14.55 -11.24
N THR A 12 8.84 15.14 -12.44
CA THR A 12 9.93 15.82 -13.14
C THR A 12 9.94 17.33 -12.88
N LYS A 13 11.13 17.92 -13.00
CA LYS A 13 11.33 19.37 -13.07
C LYS A 13 11.46 19.80 -14.54
N PRO A 14 11.07 21.04 -14.92
CA PRO A 14 10.45 22.06 -14.07
C PRO A 14 8.99 21.70 -13.68
N ASP A 15 8.52 22.27 -12.56
CA ASP A 15 7.11 22.15 -12.18
C ASP A 15 6.23 22.81 -13.27
N ARG A 16 5.04 22.26 -13.50
CA ARG A 16 4.15 22.71 -14.59
C ARG A 16 3.42 24.01 -14.25
N ALA A 17 3.15 24.20 -12.97
CA ALA A 17 2.72 25.47 -12.40
C ALA A 17 3.29 25.60 -10.98
N GLU A 18 3.62 26.82 -10.57
CA GLU A 18 4.09 27.17 -9.23
C GLU A 18 3.51 28.53 -8.86
N VAL A 19 2.92 28.63 -7.66
CA VAL A 19 2.32 29.87 -7.14
C VAL A 19 2.73 30.03 -5.67
N PRO A 20 3.20 31.22 -5.24
CA PRO A 20 3.43 31.51 -3.83
C PRO A 20 2.13 31.43 -3.03
N THR A 21 2.12 30.62 -1.97
CA THR A 21 0.97 30.39 -1.08
C THR A 21 1.44 30.33 0.39
N PRO A 22 2.05 31.41 0.91
CA PRO A 22 2.56 31.42 2.26
C PRO A 22 1.44 31.25 3.28
N ASN A 23 1.66 30.38 4.26
CA ASN A 23 0.77 30.17 5.40
C ASN A 23 -0.65 29.69 5.01
N ILE A 24 -0.80 29.06 3.84
CA ILE A 24 -2.11 28.60 3.36
C ILE A 24 -2.67 27.44 4.21
N LEU A 25 -1.80 26.64 4.82
CA LEU A 25 -2.15 25.63 5.84
C LEU A 25 -1.99 26.18 7.26
N ASN A 26 -2.77 25.65 8.21
CA ASN A 26 -2.66 25.95 9.64
C ASN A 26 -2.61 24.64 10.45
N ALA A 27 -1.85 24.61 11.54
CA ALA A 27 -1.70 23.41 12.38
C ALA A 27 -2.84 23.21 13.40
N GLY A 28 -3.55 24.28 13.76
CA GLY A 28 -4.63 24.28 14.76
C GLY A 28 -6.04 24.20 14.18
N GLU A 29 -6.21 24.32 12.87
CA GLU A 29 -7.53 24.30 12.22
C GLU A 29 -7.50 23.64 10.84
N PHE A 30 -8.62 23.01 10.46
CA PHE A 30 -8.81 22.52 9.10
C PHE A 30 -8.95 23.69 8.13
N ARG A 31 -8.24 23.60 7.00
CA ARG A 31 -8.36 24.50 5.87
C ARG A 31 -8.93 23.72 4.69
N SER A 32 -10.00 24.24 4.10
CA SER A 32 -10.69 23.58 3.01
C SER A 32 -10.19 24.08 1.66
N PHE A 33 -9.92 23.12 0.77
CA PHE A 33 -9.53 23.37 -0.61
C PHE A 33 -10.39 22.53 -1.53
N TRP A 34 -10.57 23.00 -2.75
CA TRP A 34 -11.13 22.19 -3.82
C TRP A 34 -10.06 21.91 -4.85
N VAL A 35 -10.09 20.70 -5.41
CA VAL A 35 -9.33 20.32 -6.61
C VAL A 35 -10.33 19.93 -7.66
N ARG A 36 -10.18 20.48 -8.86
CA ARG A 36 -11.05 20.22 -10.01
C ARG A 36 -10.24 19.74 -11.19
N TRP A 37 -10.87 18.89 -11.98
CA TRP A 37 -10.35 18.45 -13.26
C TRP A 37 -11.46 18.45 -14.30
N ASP A 38 -11.29 19.26 -15.33
CA ASP A 38 -12.17 19.28 -16.49
C ASP A 38 -11.33 19.50 -17.74
N ASN A 39 -11.71 18.86 -18.86
CA ASN A 39 -11.06 19.07 -20.16
C ASN A 39 -9.52 19.02 -20.15
N SER A 40 -8.93 18.13 -19.33
CA SER A 40 -7.48 17.98 -19.14
C SER A 40 -6.79 19.10 -18.37
N THR A 41 -7.55 19.99 -17.74
CA THR A 41 -7.07 21.05 -16.85
C THR A 41 -7.25 20.65 -15.41
N ILE A 42 -6.16 20.65 -14.64
CA ILE A 42 -6.18 20.49 -13.18
C ILE A 42 -6.10 21.87 -12.56
N SER A 43 -7.02 22.16 -11.64
CA SER A 43 -7.05 23.42 -10.92
C SER A 43 -7.32 23.22 -9.43
N CYS A 44 -6.77 24.09 -8.59
CA CYS A 44 -6.94 24.05 -7.14
C CYS A 44 -7.24 25.44 -6.59
N GLY A 45 -8.17 25.53 -5.65
CA GLY A 45 -8.61 26.77 -5.03
C GLY A 45 -9.05 26.60 -3.58
N CYS A 46 -9.34 27.71 -2.92
CA CYS A 46 -9.82 27.71 -1.54
C CYS A 46 -11.35 27.59 -1.49
N GLU A 47 -11.86 27.02 -0.40
CA GLU A 47 -13.29 27.07 -0.10
C GLU A 47 -13.84 28.50 -0.15
N ASN A 48 -15.04 28.67 -0.72
CA ASN A 48 -15.71 29.95 -1.00
C ASN A 48 -15.05 30.87 -2.04
N ASN A 49 -13.98 30.42 -2.72
CA ASN A 49 -13.44 31.13 -3.88
C ASN A 49 -13.54 30.24 -5.13
N ALA A 50 -14.35 30.65 -6.10
CA ALA A 50 -14.51 29.90 -7.34
C ALA A 50 -13.28 30.00 -8.26
N GLN A 51 -12.45 31.03 -8.10
CA GLN A 51 -11.25 31.22 -8.89
C GLN A 51 -10.10 30.36 -8.33
N PRO A 52 -9.47 29.49 -9.14
CA PRO A 52 -8.32 28.71 -8.69
C PRO A 52 -7.13 29.62 -8.42
N PHE A 53 -6.37 29.34 -7.35
CA PHE A 53 -5.08 29.97 -7.13
C PHE A 53 -3.97 29.32 -7.96
N ILE A 54 -4.18 28.11 -8.48
CA ILE A 54 -3.25 27.42 -9.38
C ILE A 54 -4.03 26.55 -10.39
N SER A 55 -3.59 26.57 -11.64
CA SER A 55 -4.18 25.76 -12.72
C SER A 55 -3.13 25.37 -13.73
N TRP A 56 -3.29 24.22 -14.37
CA TRP A 56 -2.47 23.77 -15.48
C TRP A 56 -3.25 22.83 -16.40
N SER A 57 -3.12 23.02 -17.71
CA SER A 57 -3.74 22.18 -18.75
C SER A 57 -2.71 21.20 -19.32
N ASP A 58 -3.02 19.91 -19.24
CA ASP A 58 -2.23 18.85 -19.85
C ASP A 58 -2.56 18.73 -21.34
N PRO A 59 -1.58 18.87 -22.25
CA PRO A 59 -1.80 18.63 -23.68
C PRO A 59 -2.14 17.16 -23.96
N GLU A 60 -1.66 16.23 -23.13
CA GLU A 60 -2.05 14.83 -23.19
C GLU A 60 -3.36 14.71 -22.41
N ARG A 61 -4.48 14.45 -23.09
CA ARG A 61 -5.78 14.37 -22.43
C ARG A 61 -5.86 13.13 -21.53
N ILE A 62 -5.41 13.25 -20.29
CA ILE A 62 -5.37 12.16 -19.32
C ILE A 62 -6.67 12.16 -18.50
N PRO A 63 -7.44 11.06 -18.50
CA PRO A 63 -8.60 10.92 -17.61
C PRO A 63 -8.13 10.74 -16.16
N ILE A 64 -8.57 11.62 -15.26
CA ILE A 64 -8.31 11.48 -13.83
C ILE A 64 -9.34 10.52 -13.24
N ARG A 65 -8.87 9.35 -12.82
CA ARG A 65 -9.73 8.29 -12.28
C ARG A 65 -9.72 8.25 -10.75
N TYR A 66 -8.64 8.74 -10.14
CA TYR A 66 -8.40 8.62 -8.71
C TYR A 66 -7.68 9.86 -8.19
N VAL A 67 -7.93 10.20 -6.91
CA VAL A 67 -7.24 11.27 -6.17
C VAL A 67 -6.73 10.70 -4.86
N GLY A 68 -5.54 11.13 -4.46
CA GLY A 68 -4.94 10.81 -3.17
C GLY A 68 -4.40 12.07 -2.50
N VAL A 69 -4.38 12.08 -1.17
CA VAL A 69 -3.79 13.15 -0.36
C VAL A 69 -2.70 12.57 0.53
N CYS A 70 -1.61 13.31 0.70
CA CYS A 70 -0.52 12.94 1.60
C CYS A 70 0.20 14.19 2.12
N THR A 71 0.98 14.00 3.17
CA THR A 71 1.91 15.01 3.65
C THR A 71 3.29 14.84 3.03
N GLY A 72 4.07 15.92 3.04
CA GLY A 72 5.50 15.85 2.74
C GLY A 72 6.27 15.14 3.83
N TRP A 73 7.50 14.73 3.51
CA TRP A 73 8.40 14.07 4.46
C TRP A 73 8.56 14.88 5.76
N GLY A 74 8.44 14.18 6.89
CA GLY A 74 8.57 14.78 8.23
C GLY A 74 7.35 15.59 8.70
N ALA A 75 6.24 15.61 7.96
CA ALA A 75 5.01 16.28 8.36
C ALA A 75 3.87 15.28 8.58
N SER A 76 3.06 15.52 9.60
CA SER A 76 1.78 14.84 9.85
C SER A 76 0.62 15.74 9.44
N GLY A 77 -0.50 15.16 9.02
CA GLY A 77 -1.68 15.91 8.59
C GLY A 77 -2.94 15.07 8.68
N SER A 78 -4.05 15.73 8.99
CA SER A 78 -5.39 15.14 8.97
C SER A 78 -6.16 15.69 7.78
N TRP A 79 -6.98 14.86 7.14
CA TRP A 79 -7.73 15.24 5.94
C TRP A 79 -9.17 14.78 6.04
N ILE A 80 -10.08 15.63 5.58
CA ILE A 80 -11.47 15.26 5.33
C ILE A 80 -11.68 15.39 3.82
N ILE A 81 -11.99 14.29 3.16
CA ILE A 81 -12.22 14.27 1.72
C ILE A 81 -13.72 14.17 1.49
N ASN A 82 -14.32 15.28 1.08
CA ASN A 82 -15.68 15.30 0.61
C ASN A 82 -15.67 15.14 -0.91
N GLN A 83 -16.34 14.10 -1.41
CA GLN A 83 -16.71 14.07 -2.83
C GLN A 83 -17.78 15.14 -3.00
N GLY A 84 -17.36 16.32 -3.42
CA GLY A 84 -18.24 17.48 -3.47
C GLY A 84 -19.44 17.20 -4.37
N ALA A 85 -20.64 17.46 -3.84
CA ALA A 85 -21.72 17.96 -4.68
C ALA A 85 -21.19 19.15 -5.50
N PRO A 86 -21.64 19.36 -6.75
CA PRO A 86 -21.22 20.51 -7.52
C PRO A 86 -21.43 21.78 -6.68
N LEU A 87 -20.37 22.58 -6.55
CA LEU A 87 -20.47 23.89 -5.89
C LEU A 87 -21.59 24.68 -6.58
N PRO A 88 -22.40 25.46 -5.83
CA PRO A 88 -23.49 26.23 -6.42
C PRO A 88 -22.96 27.11 -7.56
N GLY A 89 -23.44 26.85 -8.78
CA GLY A 89 -23.06 27.62 -9.98
C GLY A 89 -22.38 26.83 -11.12
N TYR A 90 -22.09 25.53 -10.97
CA TYR A 90 -21.55 24.71 -12.07
C TYR A 90 -22.38 23.42 -12.28
N ALA A 91 -23.19 23.39 -13.33
CA ALA A 91 -23.92 22.20 -13.78
C ALA A 91 -22.98 21.26 -14.56
N ALA A 92 -22.90 20.00 -14.14
CA ALA A 92 -22.18 18.97 -14.90
C ALA A 92 -23.01 18.55 -16.14
N PRO A 93 -22.42 18.53 -17.36
CA PRO A 93 -23.10 17.97 -18.52
C PRO A 93 -22.88 16.45 -18.59
N GLY A 94 -23.97 15.68 -18.48
CA GLY A 94 -24.04 14.27 -18.90
C GLY A 94 -23.92 13.24 -17.77
N GLY A 95 -25.06 12.63 -17.40
CA GLY A 95 -25.17 11.66 -16.32
C GLY A 95 -24.74 10.23 -16.68
N TYR A 96 -24.45 9.44 -15.64
CA TYR A 96 -24.34 7.98 -15.71
C TYR A 96 -25.59 7.36 -15.05
N PRO A 97 -26.28 6.40 -15.71
CA PRO A 97 -27.44 5.72 -15.14
C PRO A 97 -27.01 4.64 -14.12
N GLY A 98 -27.87 4.43 -13.13
CA GLY A 98 -27.57 3.73 -11.87
C GLY A 98 -27.22 2.24 -11.98
N ALA A 99 -26.43 1.80 -11.00
CA ALA A 99 -26.23 0.38 -10.68
C ALA A 99 -27.03 0.02 -9.40
N PRO A 100 -27.67 -1.16 -9.36
CA PRO A 100 -28.58 -1.56 -8.28
C PRO A 100 -27.84 -1.98 -6.99
N GLN A 101 -28.49 -1.75 -5.84
CA GLN A 101 -28.02 -2.20 -4.52
C GLN A 101 -28.38 -3.67 -4.27
N PRO A 102 -27.49 -4.52 -3.70
CA PRO A 102 -27.90 -5.84 -3.22
C PRO A 102 -28.50 -5.78 -1.81
N GLN A 103 -29.72 -6.31 -1.67
CA GLN A 103 -30.36 -6.70 -0.40
C GLN A 103 -29.83 -8.06 0.10
N PHE A 104 -29.81 -8.23 1.42
CA PHE A 104 -29.27 -9.35 2.19
C PHE A 104 -29.89 -10.73 1.88
N GLY A 105 -29.08 -11.79 2.02
CA GLY A 105 -29.54 -13.17 2.19
C GLY A 105 -28.38 -14.16 2.38
N ALA A 106 -28.14 -14.59 3.62
CA ALA A 106 -27.22 -15.68 3.94
C ALA A 106 -27.94 -17.05 3.86
N PRO A 107 -27.23 -18.12 3.48
CA PRO A 107 -27.39 -19.40 4.17
C PRO A 107 -26.03 -19.99 4.57
N GLY A 108 -25.99 -20.55 5.78
CA GLY A 108 -24.79 -21.09 6.42
C GLY A 108 -24.32 -22.44 5.86
N PHE A 109 -23.03 -22.70 6.10
CA PHE A 109 -22.45 -24.04 6.02
C PHE A 109 -21.60 -24.28 7.27
N GLN A 110 -21.86 -25.41 7.92
CA GLN A 110 -21.13 -25.93 9.07
C GLN A 110 -19.75 -26.44 8.65
N ASN A 111 -18.77 -26.26 9.52
CA ASN A 111 -17.37 -26.63 9.30
C ASN A 111 -17.04 -27.90 10.14
N PRO A 112 -16.61 -29.02 9.55
CA PRO A 112 -15.95 -30.08 10.30
C PRO A 112 -14.43 -29.83 10.34
N GLY A 113 -13.89 -29.80 11.56
CA GLY A 113 -12.55 -29.33 11.85
C GLY A 113 -11.40 -30.06 11.15
N TYR A 114 -10.41 -29.26 10.77
CA TYR A 114 -9.01 -29.66 10.63
C TYR A 114 -8.15 -28.47 11.08
N ALA A 115 -7.49 -28.64 12.23
CA ALA A 115 -6.44 -27.73 12.70
C ALA A 115 -5.08 -28.33 12.29
N PRO A 116 -4.24 -27.64 11.51
CA PRO A 116 -2.88 -28.11 11.26
C PRO A 116 -1.97 -27.84 12.48
N PRO A 117 -0.91 -28.64 12.68
CA PRO A 117 -0.06 -28.59 13.87
C PRO A 117 0.78 -27.32 13.89
N GLN A 118 0.86 -26.65 15.04
CA GLN A 118 1.82 -25.57 15.27
C GLN A 118 3.16 -26.15 15.76
N PRO A 119 4.30 -25.85 15.12
CA PRO A 119 5.60 -26.12 15.72
C PRO A 119 5.81 -25.19 16.92
N GLN A 120 5.93 -25.77 18.11
CA GLN A 120 6.36 -25.08 19.32
C GLN A 120 7.84 -24.68 19.18
N GLN A 121 8.16 -23.39 19.31
CA GLN A 121 9.54 -22.97 19.58
C GLN A 121 9.60 -21.96 20.74
N GLN A 122 10.55 -22.25 21.63
CA GLN A 122 10.74 -21.83 23.01
C GLN A 122 10.93 -20.31 23.21
N PHE A 123 10.30 -19.80 24.27
CA PHE A 123 10.39 -18.42 24.72
C PHE A 123 11.75 -18.12 25.36
N GLY A 124 12.48 -17.16 24.79
CA GLY A 124 13.59 -16.46 25.44
C GLY A 124 13.13 -15.08 25.90
N ASN A 125 12.96 -14.93 27.21
CA ASN A 125 12.50 -13.70 27.88
C ASN A 125 13.63 -12.64 27.91
N TYR A 126 13.51 -11.59 27.10
CA TYR A 126 14.11 -10.28 27.38
C TYR A 126 13.04 -9.21 27.25
N GLY A 127 12.66 -8.67 28.41
CA GLY A 127 11.53 -7.78 28.56
C GLY A 127 11.65 -6.49 27.76
N ASN A 128 10.57 -6.18 27.04
CA ASN A 128 10.03 -4.83 26.97
C ASN A 128 8.52 -4.95 26.65
N PRO A 129 7.61 -4.47 27.51
CA PRO A 129 6.18 -4.49 27.22
C PRO A 129 5.86 -3.38 26.21
N GLY A 130 6.11 -3.64 24.92
CA GLY A 130 5.82 -2.73 23.80
C GLY A 130 6.70 -2.88 22.54
N GLY A 131 7.36 -4.02 22.31
CA GLY A 131 8.38 -4.17 21.27
C GLY A 131 7.90 -3.86 19.84
N ALA A 132 8.33 -2.74 19.28
CA ALA A 132 8.15 -2.39 17.88
C ALA A 132 8.90 -3.38 16.98
N HIS A 133 8.26 -3.83 15.91
CA HIS A 133 8.89 -4.63 14.86
C HIS A 133 10.04 -3.85 14.19
N GLN A 134 11.09 -4.54 13.77
CA GLN A 134 12.28 -3.90 13.20
C GLN A 134 12.56 -4.40 11.80
N TRP A 135 12.89 -3.49 10.89
CA TRP A 135 13.37 -3.79 9.55
C TRP A 135 14.90 -3.68 9.55
N VAL A 136 15.59 -4.79 9.29
CA VAL A 136 17.06 -4.90 9.41
C VAL A 136 17.66 -5.10 8.02
N ASN A 137 18.58 -4.22 7.61
CA ASN A 137 19.28 -4.35 6.33
C ASN A 137 20.05 -5.66 6.23
N ALA A 138 19.95 -6.32 5.08
CA ALA A 138 20.63 -7.56 4.75
C ALA A 138 20.84 -7.66 3.23
N SER A 139 21.66 -8.62 2.82
CA SER A 139 21.94 -8.88 1.40
C SER A 139 22.44 -10.30 1.15
N GLY A 140 22.41 -10.73 -0.11
CA GLY A 140 23.12 -11.95 -0.56
C GLY A 140 22.72 -13.23 0.19
N GLY A 141 21.43 -13.39 0.50
CA GLY A 141 20.90 -14.54 1.24
C GLY A 141 21.01 -14.47 2.77
N SER A 142 21.65 -13.43 3.33
CA SER A 142 21.84 -13.32 4.78
C SER A 142 20.51 -13.17 5.53
N VAL A 143 20.38 -13.94 6.61
CA VAL A 143 19.24 -13.87 7.54
C VAL A 143 19.75 -13.31 8.87
N PRO A 144 19.32 -12.11 9.29
CA PRO A 144 19.68 -11.55 10.59
C PRO A 144 19.10 -12.39 11.75
N PRO A 145 19.68 -12.30 12.96
CA PRO A 145 19.09 -12.92 14.14
C PRO A 145 17.65 -12.45 14.40
N ASN A 146 16.83 -13.35 14.95
CA ASN A 146 15.42 -13.10 15.28
C ASN A 146 14.56 -12.67 14.08
N ALA A 147 14.93 -13.07 12.86
CA ALA A 147 14.13 -12.86 11.66
C ALA A 147 12.79 -13.61 11.74
N PHE A 148 11.72 -12.96 11.31
CA PHE A 148 10.38 -13.51 11.32
C PHE A 148 10.16 -14.43 10.11
N VAL A 149 9.91 -15.72 10.39
CA VAL A 149 9.54 -16.71 9.37
C VAL A 149 8.10 -16.43 8.92
N GLY A 150 7.92 -16.06 7.66
CA GLY A 150 6.61 -15.70 7.10
C GLY A 150 5.87 -16.87 6.45
N GLY A 151 6.61 -17.91 6.04
CA GLY A 151 6.06 -19.07 5.37
C GLY A 151 7.15 -20.08 5.04
N ASN A 152 6.90 -20.93 4.05
CA ASN A 152 7.81 -21.99 3.63
C ASN A 152 7.69 -22.23 2.12
N ASP A 153 8.79 -22.60 1.49
CA ASP A 153 8.76 -23.04 0.09
C ASP A 153 8.23 -24.48 -0.03
N SER A 154 8.01 -24.92 -1.26
CA SER A 154 7.51 -26.25 -1.62
C SER A 154 8.40 -27.41 -1.15
N ASN A 155 9.70 -27.16 -0.97
CA ASN A 155 10.67 -28.10 -0.41
C ASN A 155 10.75 -28.09 1.13
N GLY A 156 9.94 -27.25 1.79
CA GLY A 156 9.93 -27.06 3.25
C GLY A 156 10.93 -26.03 3.78
N GLU A 157 11.73 -25.38 2.92
CA GLU A 157 12.65 -24.32 3.34
C GLU A 157 11.88 -23.13 3.93
N PRO A 158 12.29 -22.58 5.09
CA PRO A 158 11.66 -21.40 5.65
C PRO A 158 11.87 -20.16 4.77
N LEU A 159 10.77 -19.42 4.55
CA LEU A 159 10.78 -18.13 3.86
C LEU A 159 10.63 -17.00 4.85
N TYR A 160 11.48 -15.98 4.73
CA TYR A 160 11.49 -14.81 5.62
C TYR A 160 10.79 -13.62 4.99
N VAL A 161 10.11 -12.82 5.82
CA VAL A 161 9.49 -11.57 5.37
C VAL A 161 10.58 -10.54 5.11
N ILE A 162 10.61 -10.03 3.88
CA ILE A 162 11.48 -8.92 3.51
C ILE A 162 10.69 -7.76 2.93
N ARG A 163 11.34 -6.61 2.81
CA ARG A 163 10.98 -5.54 1.87
C ARG A 163 12.19 -5.06 1.11
N ALA A 164 12.01 -4.62 -0.12
CA ALA A 164 13.11 -4.12 -0.95
C ALA A 164 12.66 -2.98 -1.86
N ASN A 165 13.59 -2.05 -2.13
CA ASN A 165 13.37 -1.02 -3.14
C ASN A 165 13.54 -1.64 -4.53
N PHE A 166 12.52 -1.54 -5.38
CA PHE A 166 12.56 -2.04 -6.75
C PHE A 166 11.63 -1.21 -7.63
N GLN A 167 12.13 -0.74 -8.78
CA GLN A 167 11.37 0.08 -9.75
C GLN A 167 10.66 1.31 -9.14
N GLY A 168 11.23 1.89 -8.09
CA GLY A 168 10.67 3.09 -7.43
C GLY A 168 9.59 2.80 -6.38
N ALA A 169 9.28 1.53 -6.12
CA ALA A 169 8.45 1.05 -5.02
C ALA A 169 9.31 0.44 -3.91
N LEU A 170 8.80 0.49 -2.67
CA LEU A 170 9.29 -0.33 -1.57
C LEU A 170 8.31 -1.49 -1.42
N MET A 171 8.70 -2.70 -1.80
CA MET A 171 7.78 -3.83 -1.89
C MET A 171 8.11 -4.91 -0.87
N PRO A 172 7.11 -5.41 -0.12
CA PRO A 172 7.29 -6.62 0.65
C PRO A 172 7.40 -7.85 -0.27
N GLY A 173 8.11 -8.86 0.20
CA GLY A 173 8.37 -10.10 -0.53
C GLY A 173 8.96 -11.18 0.36
N LYS A 174 9.60 -12.16 -0.27
CA LYS A 174 10.16 -13.34 0.39
C LYS A 174 11.69 -13.37 0.26
N LEU A 175 12.36 -13.91 1.27
CA LEU A 175 13.75 -14.37 1.17
C LEU A 175 13.78 -15.88 1.32
N ALA A 176 14.38 -16.55 0.32
CA ALA A 176 14.79 -17.94 0.38
C ALA A 176 16.32 -17.97 0.55
N PRO A 177 16.85 -18.28 1.75
CA PRO A 177 18.29 -18.19 2.01
C PRO A 177 19.14 -19.04 1.05
N SER A 178 18.67 -20.23 0.67
CA SER A 178 19.37 -21.14 -0.22
C SER A 178 19.60 -20.56 -1.63
N HIS A 179 18.73 -19.63 -2.07
CA HIS A 179 18.83 -18.98 -3.37
C HIS A 179 19.80 -17.79 -3.38
N GLY A 180 20.25 -17.33 -2.20
CA GLY A 180 21.13 -16.18 -2.07
C GLY A 180 20.46 -14.82 -2.37
N ASN A 181 19.14 -14.78 -2.56
CA ASN A 181 18.40 -13.59 -3.02
C ASN A 181 17.05 -13.43 -2.35
N GLY A 182 16.63 -12.18 -2.18
CA GLY A 182 15.23 -11.85 -1.93
C GLY A 182 14.45 -11.80 -3.25
N TYR A 183 13.13 -11.87 -3.17
CA TYR A 183 12.24 -11.80 -4.32
C TYR A 183 11.03 -10.91 -4.05
N VAL A 184 10.75 -10.00 -4.99
CA VAL A 184 9.55 -9.14 -4.98
C VAL A 184 8.74 -9.34 -6.26
N ALA A 185 7.41 -9.33 -6.11
CA ALA A 185 6.49 -9.45 -7.23
C ALA A 185 6.28 -8.08 -7.87
N TRP A 186 6.54 -7.93 -9.17
CA TRP A 186 6.33 -6.68 -9.90
C TRP A 186 6.26 -6.87 -11.41
N GLY A 187 5.28 -6.20 -12.04
CA GLY A 187 5.19 -6.09 -13.50
C GLY A 187 4.97 -7.45 -14.19
N GLY A 188 4.28 -8.38 -13.55
CA GLY A 188 4.08 -9.74 -14.05
C GLY A 188 5.21 -10.73 -13.73
N ASN A 189 6.30 -10.28 -13.11
CA ASN A 189 7.49 -11.10 -12.88
C ASN A 189 7.85 -11.25 -11.39
N GLU A 190 8.54 -12.34 -11.08
CA GLU A 190 9.33 -12.50 -9.85
C GLU A 190 10.71 -11.86 -10.08
N ASN A 191 11.03 -10.85 -9.26
CA ASN A 191 12.25 -10.07 -9.44
C ASN A 191 13.21 -10.35 -8.28
N ALA A 192 14.41 -10.84 -8.60
CA ALA A 192 15.46 -11.05 -7.62
C ALA A 192 16.00 -9.70 -7.12
N VAL A 193 16.14 -9.56 -5.80
CA VAL A 193 16.71 -8.40 -5.11
C VAL A 193 17.86 -8.85 -4.22
N HIS A 194 19.05 -8.28 -4.47
CA HIS A 194 20.25 -8.61 -3.71
C HIS A 194 20.35 -7.84 -2.38
N GLN A 195 19.72 -6.67 -2.29
CA GLN A 195 19.68 -5.82 -1.10
C GLN A 195 18.23 -5.67 -0.64
N TYR A 196 18.00 -5.88 0.64
CA TYR A 196 16.66 -5.89 1.23
C TYR A 196 16.73 -5.60 2.74
N GLU A 197 15.57 -5.37 3.34
CA GLU A 197 15.40 -5.34 4.79
C GLU A 197 14.58 -6.56 5.22
N VAL A 198 15.01 -7.26 6.26
CA VAL A 198 14.31 -8.41 6.86
C VAL A 198 13.51 -7.94 8.07
N LEU A 199 12.30 -8.44 8.23
CA LEU A 199 11.48 -8.20 9.42
C LEU A 199 12.01 -9.04 10.59
N CYS A 200 12.46 -8.39 11.66
CA CYS A 200 13.05 -9.01 12.85
C CYS A 200 12.38 -8.53 14.13
N ASN A 201 12.59 -9.30 15.21
CA ASN A 201 12.09 -9.00 16.56
C ASN A 201 10.58 -8.73 16.57
N PHE A 202 9.85 -9.48 15.75
CA PHE A 202 8.41 -9.35 15.58
C PHE A 202 7.68 -10.56 16.13
N ASN A 203 6.63 -10.33 16.90
CA ASN A 203 5.77 -11.36 17.46
C ASN A 203 4.32 -11.11 17.01
N GLY A 204 4.10 -11.20 15.70
CA GLY A 204 2.77 -11.05 15.12
C GLY A 204 2.17 -12.37 14.65
N ARG A 205 0.99 -12.27 14.05
CA ARG A 205 0.26 -13.40 13.50
C ARG A 205 -0.34 -13.10 12.13
N TRP A 206 -0.63 -14.16 11.40
CA TRP A 206 -1.29 -14.11 10.12
C TRP A 206 -2.81 -14.23 10.31
N VAL A 207 -3.56 -13.36 9.64
CA VAL A 207 -5.03 -13.35 9.69
C VAL A 207 -5.58 -13.48 8.28
N PRO A 208 -6.44 -14.48 8.01
CA PRO A 208 -7.16 -14.58 6.75
C PRO A 208 -7.93 -13.29 6.47
N CYS A 209 -7.78 -12.77 5.26
CA CYS A 209 -8.28 -11.47 4.88
C CYS A 209 -8.93 -11.53 3.50
N SER A 210 -10.05 -10.84 3.33
CA SER A 210 -10.55 -10.51 2.00
C SER A 210 -10.00 -9.15 1.57
N PRO A 211 -9.83 -8.90 0.26
CA PRO A 211 -9.30 -7.63 -0.22
C PRO A 211 -10.13 -6.41 0.18
N ALA A 212 -11.43 -6.60 0.44
CA ALA A 212 -12.35 -5.56 0.86
C ALA A 212 -12.19 -5.13 2.33
N ASN A 213 -11.51 -5.93 3.17
CA ASN A 213 -11.47 -5.68 4.62
C ASN A 213 -10.10 -5.99 5.23
N ILE A 214 -9.09 -5.18 4.87
CA ILE A 214 -7.77 -5.24 5.52
C ILE A 214 -7.88 -4.68 6.95
N PRO A 215 -7.43 -5.43 7.99
CA PRO A 215 -7.40 -4.95 9.36
C PRO A 215 -6.65 -3.63 9.49
N PRO A 216 -7.15 -2.67 10.28
CA PRO A 216 -6.50 -1.37 10.47
C PRO A 216 -5.07 -1.46 11.03
N ASN A 217 -4.75 -2.53 11.76
CA ASN A 217 -3.45 -2.78 12.34
C ASN A 217 -2.55 -3.69 11.47
N ALA A 218 -2.91 -3.93 10.20
CA ALA A 218 -2.07 -4.69 9.27
C ALA A 218 -0.72 -4.00 9.03
N ILE A 219 0.34 -4.81 8.99
CA ILE A 219 1.71 -4.33 8.80
C ILE A 219 1.86 -3.79 7.37
N VAL A 220 2.17 -2.51 7.27
CA VAL A 220 2.57 -1.88 6.01
C VAL A 220 4.03 -2.25 5.74
N GLY A 221 4.25 -3.07 4.71
CA GLY A 221 5.56 -3.54 4.28
C GLY A 221 6.27 -2.59 3.34
N GLY A 222 5.54 -1.62 2.78
CA GLY A 222 6.11 -0.57 1.95
C GLY A 222 5.03 0.18 1.18
N GLN A 223 5.38 0.62 -0.03
CA GLN A 223 4.51 1.42 -0.88
C GLN A 223 4.82 1.20 -2.36
N SER A 224 3.80 1.29 -3.22
CA SER A 224 3.94 1.23 -4.68
C SER A 224 4.68 2.46 -5.22
N GLU A 225 4.91 2.49 -6.53
CA GLU A 225 5.52 3.62 -7.24
C GLU A 225 4.63 4.87 -7.17
N SER A 226 3.32 4.66 -7.03
CA SER A 226 2.31 5.69 -6.82
C SER A 226 2.13 6.09 -5.35
N GLY A 227 2.87 5.48 -4.43
CA GLY A 227 2.78 5.73 -2.99
C GLY A 227 1.60 5.04 -2.31
N GLU A 228 0.92 4.12 -2.98
CA GLU A 228 -0.12 3.29 -2.35
C GLU A 228 0.53 2.39 -1.28
N PRO A 229 0.04 2.37 -0.03
CA PRO A 229 0.55 1.45 0.97
C PRO A 229 0.38 -0.01 0.55
N LEU A 230 1.49 -0.75 0.57
CA LEU A 230 1.55 -2.18 0.33
C LEU A 230 1.66 -2.90 1.67
N TYR A 231 0.75 -3.83 1.92
CA TYR A 231 0.73 -4.60 3.17
C TYR A 231 1.50 -5.90 2.99
N VAL A 232 2.07 -6.39 4.10
CA VAL A 232 2.69 -7.71 4.14
C VAL A 232 1.57 -8.74 4.14
N GLY A 233 1.46 -9.50 3.05
CA GLY A 233 0.55 -10.63 2.96
C GLY A 233 1.28 -11.91 2.64
N ARG A 234 0.56 -13.03 2.69
CA ARG A 234 1.01 -14.31 2.17
C ARG A 234 -0.15 -15.09 1.56
N ALA A 235 0.16 -15.98 0.63
CA ALA A 235 -0.82 -16.87 0.01
C ALA A 235 -0.26 -18.29 -0.12
N HIS A 236 -1.17 -19.27 -0.13
CA HIS A 236 -0.86 -20.65 -0.47
C HIS A 236 -0.79 -20.80 -1.99
N HIS A 237 0.30 -21.38 -2.49
CA HIS A 237 0.46 -21.66 -3.92
C HIS A 237 1.36 -22.88 -4.13
N GLN A 238 0.84 -23.93 -4.79
CA GLN A 238 1.59 -25.13 -5.18
C GLN A 238 2.44 -25.76 -4.03
N GLY A 239 1.86 -25.90 -2.84
CA GLY A 239 2.55 -26.48 -1.68
C GLY A 239 3.48 -25.51 -0.93
N SER A 240 3.65 -24.29 -1.42
CA SER A 240 4.34 -23.20 -0.74
C SER A 240 3.36 -22.28 -0.02
N ILE A 241 3.82 -21.68 1.08
CA ILE A 241 3.19 -20.52 1.73
C ILE A 241 4.14 -19.34 1.51
N THR A 242 3.80 -18.48 0.56
CA THR A 242 4.73 -17.44 0.09
C THR A 242 4.28 -16.03 0.48
N ILE A 243 5.23 -15.25 1.00
CA ILE A 243 5.07 -13.84 1.36
C ILE A 243 5.03 -12.98 0.08
N GLY A 244 4.16 -11.98 0.07
CA GLY A 244 3.97 -11.06 -1.05
C GLY A 244 3.43 -9.70 -0.62
N LYS A 245 3.02 -8.91 -1.62
CA LYS A 245 2.43 -7.59 -1.42
C LYS A 245 0.91 -7.65 -1.56
N VAL A 246 0.20 -7.14 -0.56
CA VAL A 246 -1.24 -6.89 -0.70
C VAL A 246 -1.43 -5.46 -1.13
N GLN A 247 -2.07 -5.32 -2.28
CA GLN A 247 -2.38 -4.03 -2.89
C GLN A 247 -3.90 -3.87 -2.89
N ARG A 248 -4.39 -2.99 -2.02
CA ARG A 248 -5.84 -2.83 -1.78
C ARG A 248 -6.56 -2.40 -3.04
N SER A 249 -5.99 -1.46 -3.80
CA SER A 249 -6.59 -0.96 -5.03
C SER A 249 -6.77 -2.06 -6.09
N HIS A 250 -5.91 -3.08 -6.09
CA HIS A 250 -5.96 -4.21 -7.02
C HIS A 250 -6.77 -5.39 -6.47
N ASN A 251 -7.28 -5.29 -5.23
CA ASN A 251 -8.05 -6.32 -4.56
C ASN A 251 -7.35 -7.70 -4.53
N CYS A 252 -6.04 -7.75 -4.32
CA CYS A 252 -5.32 -9.03 -4.24
C CYS A 252 -3.99 -8.95 -3.47
N CYS A 253 -3.49 -10.14 -3.13
CA CYS A 253 -2.11 -10.38 -2.76
C CYS A 253 -1.33 -10.86 -4.00
N TYR A 254 -0.23 -10.18 -4.33
CA TYR A 254 0.71 -10.64 -5.34
C TYR A 254 1.88 -11.35 -4.68
N ILE A 255 2.13 -12.59 -5.09
CA ILE A 255 3.30 -13.37 -4.65
C ILE A 255 4.26 -13.57 -5.81
N SER A 256 5.54 -13.73 -5.49
CA SER A 256 6.57 -14.15 -6.42
C SER A 256 6.68 -15.69 -6.39
N TYR A 257 6.54 -16.37 -7.53
CA TYR A 257 6.72 -17.81 -7.62
C TYR A 257 7.04 -18.25 -9.05
N GLY A 258 8.05 -19.11 -9.21
CA GLY A 258 8.38 -19.73 -10.51
C GLY A 258 8.74 -18.72 -11.60
N GLY A 259 9.35 -17.58 -11.25
CA GLY A 259 9.67 -16.50 -12.20
C GLY A 259 8.53 -15.51 -12.45
N GLN A 260 7.34 -15.70 -11.87
CA GLN A 260 6.15 -14.88 -12.15
C GLN A 260 5.61 -14.14 -10.93
N GLU A 261 4.92 -13.02 -11.19
CA GLU A 261 4.02 -12.37 -10.23
C GLU A 261 2.63 -13.01 -10.36
N ILE A 262 2.15 -13.65 -9.29
CA ILE A 262 0.89 -14.38 -9.27
C ILE A 262 -0.07 -13.69 -8.30
N SER A 263 -1.27 -13.37 -8.76
CA SER A 263 -2.32 -12.75 -7.94
C SER A 263 -3.19 -13.79 -7.22
N HIS A 264 -3.51 -13.50 -5.96
CA HIS A 264 -4.41 -14.29 -5.12
C HIS A 264 -5.46 -13.40 -4.47
N GLN A 265 -6.72 -13.83 -4.53
CA GLN A 265 -7.82 -13.17 -3.82
C GLN A 265 -8.02 -13.71 -2.40
N GLN A 266 -7.55 -14.94 -2.15
CA GLN A 266 -7.52 -15.56 -0.83
C GLN A 266 -6.09 -15.47 -0.30
N PHE A 267 -5.92 -14.73 0.79
CA PHE A 267 -4.61 -14.51 1.40
C PHE A 267 -4.76 -14.21 2.88
N GLU A 268 -3.64 -14.21 3.58
CA GLU A 268 -3.53 -13.73 4.95
C GLU A 268 -2.72 -12.44 4.98
N VAL A 269 -3.05 -11.55 5.92
CA VAL A 269 -2.29 -10.33 6.20
C VAL A 269 -1.60 -10.44 7.54
N LEU A 270 -0.42 -9.84 7.63
CA LEU A 270 0.36 -9.83 8.86
C LEU A 270 -0.12 -8.72 9.79
N ILE A 271 -0.40 -9.06 11.05
CA ILE A 271 -0.75 -8.09 12.11
C ILE A 271 0.14 -8.30 13.35
N PRO A 272 0.38 -7.26 14.17
CA PRO A 272 0.95 -7.41 15.52
C PRO A 272 0.11 -8.30 16.44
#